data_AF-A0A2M7GZR8-F1
#
_entry.id   AF-A0A2M7GZR8-F1
#
_cell.length_a   1.000
_cell.length_b   1.000
_cell.length_c   1.000
_cell.angle_alpha   90.00
_cell.angle_beta   90.00
_cell.angle_gamma   90.00
#
_symmetry.space_group_name_H-M   'P 1'
#
loop_
_entity.id
_entity.type
_entity.pdbx_description
1 polymer ?
#
loop_
_entity_poly.entity_id
_entity_poly.type
_entity_poly.pdbx_seq_one_letter_code
_entity_poly.pdbx_strand_id
1 'polypeptide(L)'
;LIGPVIILLGFIPWIPLRISGRTIKSVGADIVFGVIDTGILGIIALVGASFAGVLGAIVGGAVGDAITDGFAGLFEGRMAEYLRKHGIEESRTPLSSAMGKMSGCLIGVGIVLTIAWSILEISI
;
A
#
# COMPACT_ATOMS: atom_id res chain seq x y z
N LEU A 1 8.66 16.14 -4.10
CA LEU A 1 8.08 15.62 -5.36
C LEU A 1 8.03 14.10 -5.47
N ILE A 2 8.75 13.33 -4.65
CA ILE A 2 8.77 11.85 -4.76
C ILE A 2 7.38 11.23 -4.48
N GLY A 3 6.64 11.72 -3.48
CA GLY A 3 5.32 11.20 -3.11
C GLY A 3 4.31 11.14 -4.27
N PRO A 4 3.99 12.27 -4.95
CA PRO A 4 3.08 12.26 -6.09
C PRO A 4 3.51 11.35 -7.23
N VAL A 5 4.83 11.25 -7.49
CA VAL A 5 5.36 10.33 -8.51
C VAL A 5 5.07 8.88 -8.12
N ILE A 6 5.28 8.50 -6.87
CA ILE A 6 4.98 7.13 -6.40
C ILE A 6 3.47 6.83 -6.46
N ILE A 7 2.61 7.80 -6.14
CA ILE A 7 1.15 7.64 -6.33
C ILE A 7 0.82 7.32 -7.79
N LEU A 8 1.43 8.06 -8.74
CA LEU A 8 1.22 7.82 -10.17
C LEU A 8 1.72 6.42 -10.59
N LEU A 9 2.86 5.97 -10.06
CA LEU A 9 3.35 4.60 -10.29
C LEU A 9 2.38 3.55 -9.74
N GLY A 10 1.62 3.86 -8.68
CA GLY A 10 0.60 2.97 -8.12
C GLY A 10 -0.55 2.64 -9.07
N PHE A 11 -0.73 3.38 -10.17
CA PHE A 11 -1.69 3.03 -11.22
C PHE A 11 -1.12 2.12 -12.31
N ILE A 12 0.20 1.93 -12.39
CA ILE A 12 0.83 1.04 -13.38
C ILE A 12 0.39 -0.42 -13.22
N PRO A 13 0.29 -1.00 -12.00
CA PRO A 13 -0.20 -2.37 -11.82
C PRO A 13 -1.63 -2.60 -12.33
N TRP A 14 -2.40 -1.54 -12.62
CA TRP A 14 -3.74 -1.67 -13.20
C TRP A 14 -3.72 -2.05 -14.68
N ILE A 15 -2.61 -1.80 -15.39
CA ILE A 15 -2.44 -2.17 -16.80
C ILE A 15 -2.52 -3.70 -16.98
N PRO A 16 -1.67 -4.52 -16.33
CA PRO A 16 -1.75 -5.98 -16.47
C PRO A 16 -3.07 -6.55 -15.92
N LEU A 17 -3.65 -5.94 -14.88
CA LEU A 17 -4.99 -6.30 -14.39
C LEU A 17 -6.05 -6.16 -15.49
N ARG A 18 -6.09 -5.02 -16.18
CA ARG A 18 -7.05 -4.79 -17.28
C ARG A 18 -6.79 -5.71 -18.47
N ILE A 19 -5.53 -5.94 -18.82
CA ILE A 19 -5.16 -6.87 -19.93
C ILE A 19 -5.64 -8.29 -19.63
N SER A 20 -5.60 -8.71 -18.36
CA SER A 20 -6.11 -10.03 -17.93
C SER A 20 -7.65 -10.15 -17.91
N GLY A 21 -8.39 -9.13 -18.34
CA GLY A 21 -9.86 -9.12 -18.35
C GLY A 21 -10.49 -8.94 -16.98
N ARG A 22 -9.71 -8.56 -15.97
CA ARG A 22 -10.18 -8.40 -14.57
C ARG A 22 -10.62 -6.96 -14.31
N THR A 23 -11.60 -6.81 -13.43
CA THR A 23 -12.05 -5.48 -12.98
C THR A 23 -11.20 -5.03 -11.77
N ILE A 24 -10.88 -3.74 -11.69
CA ILE A 24 -10.12 -3.18 -10.54
C ILE A 24 -10.89 -3.40 -9.23
N LYS A 25 -12.23 -3.39 -9.27
CA LYS A 25 -13.08 -3.67 -8.10
C LYS A 25 -12.85 -5.06 -7.51
N SER A 26 -12.50 -6.04 -8.35
CA SER A 26 -12.25 -7.43 -7.91
C SER A 26 -10.96 -7.63 -7.12
N VAL A 27 -10.07 -6.62 -7.10
CA VAL A 27 -8.83 -6.58 -6.31
C VAL A 27 -8.88 -5.48 -5.24
N GLY A 28 -10.08 -4.99 -4.91
CA GLY A 28 -10.25 -3.89 -3.97
C GLY A 28 -9.71 -4.21 -2.57
N ALA A 29 -9.88 -5.46 -2.11
CA ALA A 29 -9.32 -5.89 -0.83
C ALA A 29 -7.80 -5.85 -0.81
N ASP A 30 -7.15 -6.31 -1.88
CA ASP A 30 -5.69 -6.27 -2.05
C ASP A 30 -5.14 -4.83 -2.11
N ILE A 31 -5.86 -3.91 -2.78
CA ILE A 31 -5.49 -2.49 -2.81
C ILE A 31 -5.58 -1.89 -1.40
N VAL A 32 -6.66 -2.18 -0.68
CA VAL A 32 -6.85 -1.69 0.70
C VAL A 32 -5.77 -2.24 1.63
N PHE A 33 -5.41 -3.53 1.48
CA PHE A 33 -4.28 -4.13 2.18
C PHE A 33 -3.02 -3.29 1.96
N GLY A 34 -2.60 -3.10 0.70
CA GLY A 34 -1.35 -2.42 0.40
C GLY A 34 -1.33 -0.96 0.86
N VAL A 35 -2.46 -0.25 0.76
CA VAL A 35 -2.54 1.15 1.22
C VAL A 35 -2.31 1.24 2.73
N ILE A 36 -2.91 0.33 3.50
CA ILE A 36 -2.79 0.32 4.96
C ILE A 36 -1.40 -0.15 5.37
N ASP A 37 -0.94 -1.24 4.78
CA ASP A 37 0.35 -1.85 5.09
C ASP A 37 1.49 -0.83 4.86
N THR A 38 1.76 -0.51 3.61
CA THR A 38 2.94 0.29 3.25
C THR A 38 2.75 1.77 3.55
N GLY A 39 1.50 2.24 3.68
CA GLY A 39 1.20 3.57 4.19
C GLY A 39 1.69 3.73 5.63
N ILE A 40 1.23 2.88 6.55
CA ILE A 40 1.65 2.96 7.95
C ILE A 40 3.14 2.64 8.10
N LEU A 41 3.65 1.66 7.35
CA LEU A 41 5.10 1.36 7.29
C LEU A 41 5.91 2.61 6.94
N GLY A 42 5.47 3.38 5.93
CA GLY A 42 6.12 4.63 5.54
C GLY A 42 6.25 5.63 6.70
N ILE A 43 5.22 5.74 7.55
CA ILE A 43 5.27 6.58 8.75
C ILE A 43 6.31 6.05 9.73
N ILE A 44 6.31 4.75 10.02
CA ILE A 44 7.23 4.13 10.98
C ILE A 44 8.68 4.23 10.48
N ALA A 45 8.91 4.05 9.17
CA ALA A 45 10.23 4.21 8.56
C ALA A 45 10.73 5.65 8.65
N LEU A 46 9.88 6.65 8.42
CA LEU A 46 10.24 8.07 8.59
C LEU A 46 10.54 8.42 10.05
N VAL A 47 9.75 7.89 10.99
CA VAL A 47 10.01 8.05 12.43
C VAL A 47 11.33 7.36 12.81
N GLY A 48 11.58 6.15 12.33
CA GLY A 48 12.86 5.48 12.55
C GLY A 48 14.04 6.28 11.99
N ALA A 49 13.87 6.87 10.80
CA ALA A 49 14.87 7.71 10.18
C ALA A 49 15.25 8.93 11.04
N SER A 50 14.29 9.54 11.74
CA SER A 50 14.57 10.69 12.60
C SER A 50 15.37 10.33 13.86
N PHE A 51 15.32 9.07 14.32
CA PHE A 51 16.09 8.61 15.48
C PHE A 51 17.51 8.15 15.14
N ALA A 52 17.71 7.46 14.01
CA ALA A 52 18.99 6.82 13.70
C ALA A 52 19.39 6.88 12.22
N GLY A 53 18.84 7.83 11.46
CA GLY A 53 19.11 7.99 10.02
C GLY A 53 18.74 6.73 9.24
N VAL A 54 19.60 6.33 8.29
CA VAL A 54 19.35 5.17 7.41
C VAL A 54 19.12 3.88 8.21
N LEU A 55 19.89 3.64 9.29
CA LEU A 55 19.72 2.44 10.12
C LEU A 55 18.33 2.40 10.75
N GLY A 56 17.90 3.53 11.31
CA GLY A 56 16.58 3.66 11.91
C GLY A 56 15.45 3.50 10.88
N ALA A 57 15.63 3.99 9.65
CA ALA A 57 14.68 3.79 8.56
C ALA A 57 14.54 2.30 8.19
N ILE A 58 15.66 1.55 8.13
CA ILE A 58 15.64 0.11 7.84
C ILE A 58 14.97 -0.67 8.96
N VAL A 59 15.31 -0.38 10.22
CA VAL A 59 14.70 -1.05 11.39
C VAL A 59 13.21 -0.71 11.49
N GLY A 60 12.87 0.57 11.34
CA GLY A 60 11.48 1.05 11.32
C GLY A 60 10.69 0.44 10.16
N GLY A 61 11.30 0.31 8.99
CA GLY A 61 10.71 -0.39 7.85
C GLY A 61 10.47 -1.86 8.14
N ALA A 62 11.47 -2.61 8.61
CA ALA A 62 11.36 -4.05 8.86
C ALA A 62 10.39 -4.41 10.00
N VAL A 63 10.44 -3.66 11.11
CA VAL A 63 9.51 -3.86 12.23
C VAL A 63 8.11 -3.34 11.87
N GLY A 64 8.05 -2.21 11.16
CA GLY A 64 6.83 -1.63 10.65
C GLY A 64 6.08 -2.64 9.77
N ASP A 65 6.75 -3.18 8.76
CA ASP A 65 6.26 -4.21 7.83
C ASP A 65 5.61 -5.38 8.56
N ALA A 66 6.32 -6.01 9.50
CA ALA A 66 5.77 -7.16 10.24
C ALA A 66 4.50 -6.83 11.03
N ILE A 67 4.40 -5.61 11.58
CA ILE A 67 3.21 -5.15 12.31
C ILE A 67 2.09 -4.82 11.32
N THR A 68 2.40 -4.06 10.28
CA THR A 68 1.43 -3.52 9.34
C THR A 68 0.85 -4.60 8.44
N ASP A 69 1.60 -5.64 8.09
CA ASP A 69 1.10 -6.84 7.41
C ASP A 69 -0.01 -7.52 8.23
N GLY A 70 0.20 -7.67 9.55
CA GLY A 70 -0.77 -8.26 10.45
C GLY A 70 -2.07 -7.45 10.53
N PHE A 71 -1.97 -6.13 10.64
CA PHE A 71 -3.13 -5.24 10.65
C PHE A 71 -3.82 -5.18 9.29
N ALA A 72 -3.07 -4.98 8.21
CA ALA A 72 -3.58 -4.89 6.85
C ALA A 72 -4.31 -6.18 6.45
N GLY A 73 -3.83 -7.36 6.88
CA GLY A 73 -4.51 -8.63 6.66
C GLY A 73 -5.91 -8.69 7.27
N LEU A 74 -6.14 -8.05 8.43
CA LEU A 74 -7.48 -7.94 9.02
C LEU A 74 -8.41 -7.06 8.16
N PHE A 75 -7.88 -5.95 7.63
CA PHE A 75 -8.63 -5.07 6.75
C PHE A 75 -8.91 -5.71 5.38
N GLU A 76 -7.96 -6.47 4.83
CA GLU A 76 -8.14 -7.28 3.63
C GLU A 76 -9.30 -8.26 3.82
N GLY A 77 -9.29 -9.03 4.91
CA GLY A 77 -10.37 -9.97 5.23
C GLY A 77 -11.73 -9.29 5.36
N ARG A 78 -11.80 -8.14 6.03
CA ARG A 78 -13.06 -7.39 6.17
C ARG A 78 -13.55 -6.82 4.83
N MET A 79 -12.64 -6.32 4.00
CA MET A 79 -12.98 -5.81 2.68
C MET A 79 -13.43 -6.94 1.75
N ALA A 80 -12.81 -8.11 1.85
CA ALA A 80 -13.21 -9.30 1.13
C ALA A 80 -14.64 -9.74 1.46
N GLU A 81 -14.99 -9.76 2.74
CA GLU A 81 -16.36 -10.03 3.17
C GLU A 81 -17.35 -8.98 2.66
N TYR A 82 -16.95 -7.70 2.68
CA TYR A 82 -17.76 -6.60 2.18
C TYR A 82 -18.03 -6.76 0.68
N LEU A 83 -17.00 -7.00 -0.14
CA LEU A 83 -17.12 -7.19 -1.59
C LEU A 83 -18.03 -8.39 -1.91
N ARG A 84 -17.84 -9.51 -1.19
CA ARG A 84 -18.67 -10.71 -1.37
C ARG A 84 -20.14 -10.46 -1.03
N LYS A 85 -20.43 -9.69 0.04
CA LYS A 85 -21.80 -9.27 0.39
C LYS A 85 -22.45 -8.38 -0.69
N HIS A 86 -21.66 -7.67 -1.49
CA HIS A 86 -22.13 -6.82 -2.58
C HIS A 86 -22.08 -7.52 -3.96
N GLY A 87 -21.95 -8.85 -3.98
CA GLY A 87 -21.96 -9.64 -5.22
C GLY A 87 -20.70 -9.48 -6.08
N ILE A 88 -19.62 -8.94 -5.51
CA ILE A 88 -18.34 -8.83 -6.18
C ILE A 88 -17.50 -10.05 -5.78
N GLU A 89 -17.35 -11.00 -6.70
CA GLU A 89 -16.37 -12.08 -6.52
C GLU A 89 -14.95 -11.50 -6.58
N GLU A 90 -14.18 -11.76 -5.53
CA GLU A 90 -12.77 -11.40 -5.50
C GLU A 90 -11.99 -12.25 -6.49
N SER A 91 -11.12 -11.62 -7.28
CA SER A 91 -10.16 -12.35 -8.08
C SER A 91 -8.95 -12.68 -7.22
N ARG A 92 -8.83 -13.92 -6.74
CA ARG A 92 -7.65 -14.42 -6.02
C ARG A 92 -6.72 -15.24 -6.91
N THR A 93 -6.39 -14.70 -8.08
CA THR A 93 -5.29 -15.25 -8.88
C THR A 93 -3.97 -14.66 -8.42
N PRO A 94 -2.83 -15.36 -8.62
CA PRO A 94 -1.52 -14.81 -8.28
C PRO A 94 -1.27 -13.42 -8.90
N LEU A 95 -1.67 -13.23 -10.16
CA LEU A 95 -1.54 -11.94 -10.85
C LEU A 95 -2.41 -10.86 -10.20
N SER A 96 -3.68 -11.16 -9.92
CA SER A 96 -4.61 -10.16 -9.42
C SER A 96 -4.27 -9.69 -8.01
N SER A 97 -3.94 -10.62 -7.12
CA SER A 97 -3.51 -10.26 -5.76
C SER A 97 -2.18 -9.53 -5.76
N ALA A 98 -1.19 -9.97 -6.54
CA ALA A 98 0.10 -9.28 -6.61
C ALA A 98 -0.03 -7.83 -7.11
N MET A 99 -0.78 -7.61 -8.20
CA MET A 99 -0.97 -6.27 -8.78
C MET A 99 -1.85 -5.38 -7.91
N GLY A 100 -2.86 -5.95 -7.23
CA GLY A 100 -3.70 -5.22 -6.28
C GLY A 100 -2.89 -4.72 -5.09
N LYS A 101 -2.12 -5.60 -4.44
CA LYS A 101 -1.27 -5.25 -3.29
C LYS A 101 -0.20 -4.25 -3.70
N MET A 102 0.53 -4.50 -4.80
CA MET A 102 1.55 -3.58 -5.32
C MET A 102 0.97 -2.17 -5.59
N SER A 103 -0.21 -2.09 -6.20
CA SER A 103 -0.89 -0.81 -6.41
C SER A 103 -1.19 -0.11 -5.10
N GLY A 104 -1.75 -0.84 -4.13
CA GLY A 104 -2.05 -0.32 -2.80
C GLY A 104 -0.80 0.21 -2.09
N CYS A 105 0.29 -0.58 -2.07
CA CYS A 105 1.55 -0.23 -1.42
C CYS A 105 2.13 1.08 -1.95
N LEU A 106 2.18 1.23 -3.27
CA LEU A 106 2.68 2.44 -3.95
C LEU A 106 1.78 3.64 -3.64
N ILE A 107 0.46 3.49 -3.72
CA ILE A 107 -0.48 4.58 -3.41
C ILE A 107 -0.35 4.99 -1.93
N GLY A 108 -0.33 4.02 -1.01
CA GLY A 108 -0.25 4.24 0.43
C GLY A 108 1.01 5.00 0.83
N VAL A 109 2.19 4.48 0.47
CA VAL A 109 3.45 5.15 0.79
C VAL A 109 3.61 6.47 0.04
N GLY A 110 3.10 6.56 -1.19
CA GLY A 110 3.09 7.79 -1.98
C GLY A 110 2.28 8.90 -1.31
N ILE A 111 1.11 8.59 -0.73
CA ILE A 111 0.31 9.54 0.06
C ILE A 111 1.10 10.03 1.27
N VAL A 112 1.68 9.11 2.04
CA VAL A 112 2.46 9.46 3.24
C VAL A 112 3.66 10.33 2.90
N LEU A 113 4.42 10.00 1.86
CA LEU A 113 5.56 10.81 1.41
C LEU A 113 5.12 12.17 0.85
N THR A 114 3.95 12.25 0.22
CA THR A 114 3.40 13.54 -0.23
C THR A 114 3.08 14.43 0.96
N ILE A 115 2.44 13.88 1.99
CA ILE A 115 2.12 14.59 3.24
C ILE A 115 3.39 15.00 3.97
N ALA A 116 4.34 14.07 4.16
CA ALA A 116 5.58 14.32 4.86
C ALA A 116 6.41 15.44 4.20
N TRP A 117 6.48 15.46 2.86
CA TRP A 117 7.18 16.53 2.15
C TRP A 117 6.40 17.85 2.22
N SER A 118 5.10 17.83 1.94
CA SER A 118 4.33 19.06 1.73
C SER A 118 3.93 19.76 3.03
N ILE A 119 3.80 19.01 4.13
CA ILE A 119 3.27 19.52 5.41
C ILE A 119 4.36 19.57 6.48
N LEU A 120 5.29 18.61 6.48
CA LEU A 120 6.29 18.48 7.56
C LEU A 120 7.67 19.05 7.17
N GLU A 121 7.83 19.57 5.94
CA GLU A 121 9.11 20.10 5.40
C GLU A 121 10.32 19.20 5.66
N ILE A 122 10.11 17.87 5.74
CA ILE A 122 11.20 16.93 6.00
C ILE A 122 12.07 16.91 4.73
N SER A 123 13.13 17.71 4.73
CA SER A 123 14.24 17.59 3.79
C SER A 123 15.10 16.42 4.25
N ILE A 124 14.77 15.23 3.76
CA ILE A 124 15.68 14.07 3.82
C ILE A 124 16.86 14.34 2.88
#